data_AF-R0KBK0-F1
#
_entry.id   AF-R0KBK0-F1
#
_cell.length_a   1.000
_cell.length_b   1.000
_cell.length_c   1.000
_cell.angle_alpha   90.00
_cell.angle_beta   90.00
_cell.angle_gamma   90.00
#
_symmetry.space_group_name_H-M   'P 1'
#
loop_
_entity.id
_entity.type
_entity.pdbx_description
1 polymer ?
#
loop_
_entity_poly.entity_id
_entity_poly.type
_entity_poly.pdbx_seq_one_letter_code
_entity_poly.pdbx_strand_id
1 'polypeptide(L)'
;MCSVMIGQKLSADAGMPFLAPDRYYVRSTRGDPNAVGNTPARCLTRDLLCEDKGDLLLLGCGDVRNVLFTLYSEQNNSRDFDITCCDIQDAVIGICKALDPIVILMRIIWDIYYHFYLDESSLKVLTDQAKELVSLSNSLDAWHGTKYGSILRFCDLSTFTRVRALWKSYCTQDSNENTRVVFNHILESNIQRAKEVKAYYVGGENAYVTTGIRSAALVGIAYAENAHVLYQHYWKYGSTSQDAEVLAKTNLPNPLFAFHTIGAPTLHYGTDPLLGFHLATAFAPVKYTASTGSLARSVPLRVTEAAHLQFRTWCHAFRLSSQMNLTIWFFAGDAIAFAHALHHLELSGHDWLGNVYRDVHHLSPIELDKKEYSTTHGAPFAFNVVDSSNLADHVGSLNLLSAVSPLLKKDTSSTLYTESLVRREKDHRAYVDSILCGDFVTMSLLLDLFPVEYWTNASSSSTADDVTLEQVFRATDSSNRRQMRVKLTWKRLTSLPAANLGMTEPRLRFNEADLAHILHNVYQNMFQHENALSLFKDLDMLKIERSSTLHYHRGSFAMFLHRLRNRVAVNWHDLMNRIIGLIENDSTITMGRNYIQELYLYFHTLNVYSAQIFT
;
A
#
# COMPACT_ATOMS: atom_id res chain seq x y z
N MET A 1 14.63 48.34 -0.01
CA MET A 1 14.42 49.51 0.86
C MET A 1 13.64 49.05 2.08
N CYS A 2 14.21 49.34 3.26
CA CYS A 2 13.66 49.28 4.62
C CYS A 2 13.40 47.92 5.30
N SER A 3 14.43 47.51 6.07
CA SER A 3 14.36 46.80 7.35
C SER A 3 13.66 47.61 8.45
N VAL A 4 13.04 46.93 9.43
CA VAL A 4 12.98 47.30 10.88
C VAL A 4 12.70 45.99 11.65
N MET A 5 13.69 45.36 12.31
CA MET A 5 14.05 45.50 13.75
C MET A 5 12.89 45.32 14.74
N ILE A 6 12.80 44.17 15.41
CA ILE A 6 12.53 44.13 16.87
C ILE A 6 13.37 42.99 17.47
N GLY A 7 14.32 43.34 18.31
CA GLY A 7 14.82 42.47 19.36
C GLY A 7 14.74 43.23 20.68
N GLN A 8 14.29 42.57 21.76
CA GLN A 8 15.05 42.43 23.01
C GLN A 8 14.22 41.79 24.14
N LYS A 9 14.91 40.85 24.81
CA LYS A 9 14.92 40.53 26.26
C LYS A 9 13.62 40.08 26.94
N LEU A 10 13.63 38.81 27.37
CA LEU A 10 13.25 38.42 28.73
C LEU A 10 14.16 37.27 29.19
N SER A 11 14.66 37.40 30.41
CA SER A 11 15.60 36.53 31.10
C SER A 11 14.90 35.41 31.87
N ALA A 12 15.57 34.24 31.90
CA ALA A 12 15.71 33.25 32.96
C ALA A 12 14.47 32.66 33.69
N ASP A 13 14.53 31.34 33.81
CA ASP A 13 13.84 30.44 34.76
C ASP A 13 12.34 30.19 34.60
N ALA A 14 12.02 29.20 33.76
CA ALA A 14 11.04 28.15 34.04
C ALA A 14 11.18 27.05 32.98
N GLY A 15 11.27 25.78 33.40
CA GLY A 15 11.33 24.63 32.50
C GLY A 15 10.15 24.62 31.53
N MET A 16 10.44 24.64 30.23
CA MET A 16 9.45 24.52 29.16
C MET A 16 9.67 23.24 28.35
N PRO A 17 8.57 22.55 27.98
CA PRO A 17 8.61 21.41 27.08
C PRO A 17 9.05 21.87 25.68
N PHE A 18 9.91 21.07 25.05
CA PHE A 18 10.48 21.37 23.74
C PHE A 18 9.39 21.68 22.71
N LEU A 19 9.42 22.91 22.22
CA LEU A 19 8.64 23.44 21.11
C LEU A 19 8.95 22.64 19.83
N ALA A 20 7.90 22.10 19.22
CA ALA A 20 7.94 21.53 17.89
C ALA A 20 8.28 22.63 16.86
N PRO A 21 9.33 22.47 16.04
CA PRO A 21 9.64 23.47 15.02
C PRO A 21 8.64 23.42 13.86
N ASP A 22 8.35 24.61 13.36
CA ASP A 22 7.37 24.96 12.34
C ASP A 22 7.35 24.04 11.11
N ARG A 23 6.16 23.47 10.84
CA ARG A 23 5.89 22.60 9.70
C ARG A 23 5.50 23.42 8.46
N TYR A 24 6.48 23.75 7.62
CA TYR A 24 6.21 24.01 6.21
C TYR A 24 6.40 22.69 5.44
N TYR A 25 5.32 21.93 5.24
CA TYR A 25 5.35 20.74 4.38
C TYR A 25 4.24 20.79 3.33
N VAL A 26 4.71 20.80 2.08
CA VAL A 26 3.95 20.88 0.83
C VAL A 26 3.13 19.61 0.64
N ARG A 27 1.89 19.77 0.15
CA ARG A 27 1.00 18.70 -0.39
C ARG A 27 1.80 17.71 -1.25
N SER A 28 2.20 16.57 -0.69
CA SER A 28 2.69 15.43 -1.48
C SER A 28 2.46 14.10 -0.77
N THR A 29 1.24 13.87 -0.31
CA THR A 29 0.67 12.52 -0.31
C THR A 29 -0.53 12.60 -1.24
N ARG A 30 -0.29 12.45 -2.55
CA ARG A 30 -1.34 12.19 -3.56
C ARG A 30 -1.90 10.76 -3.36
N GLY A 31 -2.36 10.47 -2.14
CA GLY A 31 -2.92 9.19 -1.73
C GLY A 31 -4.44 9.21 -1.82
N ASP A 32 -4.96 9.47 -3.00
CA ASP A 32 -6.38 9.27 -3.27
C ASP A 32 -6.74 7.79 -2.99
N PRO A 33 -7.82 7.48 -2.25
CA PRO A 33 -8.25 6.11 -1.95
C PRO A 33 -8.46 5.33 -3.23
N ASN A 34 -7.75 4.21 -3.34
CA ASN A 34 -8.23 3.10 -4.15
C ASN A 34 -9.12 2.25 -3.25
N ALA A 35 -10.38 2.65 -3.08
CA ALA A 35 -11.38 1.85 -2.34
C ALA A 35 -11.60 0.47 -2.99
N VAL A 36 -11.17 0.33 -4.25
CA VAL A 36 -11.13 -0.89 -5.03
C VAL A 36 -9.72 -1.05 -5.60
N GLY A 37 -9.22 -2.29 -5.63
CA GLY A 37 -7.91 -2.62 -6.16
C GLY A 37 -7.75 -2.23 -7.62
N ASN A 38 -6.59 -1.68 -7.96
CA ASN A 38 -6.26 -1.16 -9.29
C ASN A 38 -5.48 -2.16 -10.17
N THR A 39 -5.34 -3.41 -9.73
CA THR A 39 -4.73 -4.50 -10.48
C THR A 39 -5.56 -5.78 -10.35
N PRO A 40 -5.34 -6.81 -11.18
CA PRO A 40 -6.01 -8.10 -11.01
C PRO A 40 -5.54 -8.82 -9.74
N ALA A 41 -6.43 -9.56 -9.08
CA ALA A 41 -6.12 -10.32 -7.86
C ALA A 41 -4.94 -11.28 -8.08
N ARG A 42 -4.11 -11.44 -7.05
CA ARG A 42 -2.96 -12.35 -7.08
C ARG A 42 -2.99 -13.30 -5.90
N CYS A 43 -2.55 -14.54 -6.15
CA CYS A 43 -2.36 -15.51 -5.08
C CYS A 43 -1.09 -15.11 -4.31
N LEU A 44 -1.26 -14.81 -3.03
CA LEU A 44 -0.21 -14.32 -2.14
C LEU A 44 0.75 -15.45 -1.74
N THR A 45 0.29 -16.71 -1.78
CA THR A 45 1.07 -17.91 -1.44
C THR A 45 1.71 -18.60 -2.63
N ARG A 46 1.74 -17.97 -3.83
CA ARG A 46 2.21 -18.60 -5.07
C ARG A 46 3.65 -19.13 -5.03
N ASP A 47 4.50 -18.57 -4.18
CA ASP A 47 5.90 -18.97 -4.00
C ASP A 47 6.15 -19.68 -2.65
N LEU A 48 5.08 -19.97 -1.89
CA LEU A 48 5.12 -20.66 -0.60
C LEU A 48 4.85 -22.16 -0.79
N LEU A 49 5.57 -23.03 -0.07
CA LEU A 49 5.38 -24.48 -0.15
C LEU A 49 4.00 -24.86 0.41
N CYS A 50 3.34 -25.88 -0.14
CA CYS A 50 1.97 -26.27 0.23
C CYS A 50 1.77 -26.57 1.73
N GLU A 51 2.82 -27.01 2.41
CA GLU A 51 2.78 -27.47 3.82
C GLU A 51 2.99 -26.34 4.84
N ASP A 52 3.57 -25.21 4.43
CA ASP A 52 3.92 -24.13 5.36
C ASP A 52 2.67 -23.40 5.89
N LYS A 53 2.67 -22.93 7.14
CA LYS A 53 1.65 -21.94 7.57
C LYS A 53 1.79 -20.66 6.74
N GLY A 54 0.70 -20.02 6.33
CA GLY A 54 0.75 -18.71 5.68
C GLY A 54 0.76 -17.57 6.70
N ASP A 55 1.92 -16.98 7.00
CA ASP A 55 2.04 -15.75 7.79
C ASP A 55 2.31 -14.57 6.85
N LEU A 56 1.26 -13.85 6.46
CA LEU A 56 1.26 -12.87 5.39
C LEU A 56 1.18 -11.44 5.95
N LEU A 57 1.98 -10.52 5.42
CA LEU A 57 1.87 -9.07 5.68
C LEU A 57 1.49 -8.34 4.39
N LEU A 58 0.36 -7.64 4.40
CA LEU A 58 -0.15 -6.86 3.27
C LEU A 58 -0.06 -5.37 3.61
N LEU A 59 0.87 -4.67 2.97
CA LEU A 59 1.09 -3.24 3.14
C LEU A 59 0.45 -2.48 1.97
N GLY A 60 -0.46 -1.55 2.27
CA GLY A 60 -1.28 -0.88 1.26
C GLY A 60 -2.27 -1.86 0.62
N CYS A 61 -2.93 -2.67 1.45
CA CYS A 61 -3.77 -3.79 1.01
C CYS A 61 -4.92 -3.33 0.10
N GLY A 62 -5.46 -2.12 0.29
CA GLY A 62 -6.48 -1.51 -0.55
C GLY A 62 -7.86 -2.17 -0.45
N ASP A 63 -7.98 -3.44 -0.83
CA ASP A 63 -9.25 -4.17 -0.83
C ASP A 63 -9.05 -5.67 -0.49
N VAL A 64 -10.14 -6.41 -0.33
CA VAL A 64 -10.08 -7.82 0.11
C VAL A 64 -9.69 -8.79 -1.01
N ARG A 65 -9.56 -8.34 -2.26
CA ARG A 65 -9.54 -9.23 -3.44
C ARG A 65 -8.38 -10.23 -3.41
N ASN A 66 -7.20 -9.81 -2.95
CA ASN A 66 -6.01 -10.66 -2.92
C ASN A 66 -6.16 -11.73 -1.84
N VAL A 67 -6.75 -11.39 -0.69
CA VAL A 67 -7.08 -12.36 0.37
C VAL A 67 -8.12 -13.36 -0.15
N LEU A 68 -9.24 -12.86 -0.69
CA LEU A 68 -10.32 -13.72 -1.21
C LEU A 68 -9.81 -14.68 -2.30
N PHE A 69 -9.03 -14.18 -3.26
CA PHE A 69 -8.49 -15.00 -4.34
C PHE A 69 -7.42 -15.99 -3.85
N THR A 70 -6.62 -15.63 -2.84
CA THR A 70 -5.65 -16.55 -2.23
C THR A 70 -6.37 -17.70 -1.54
N LEU A 71 -7.39 -17.42 -0.72
CA LEU A 71 -8.17 -18.45 -0.04
C LEU A 71 -8.90 -19.37 -1.03
N TYR A 72 -9.42 -18.81 -2.14
CA TYR A 72 -9.96 -19.62 -3.24
C TYR A 72 -8.92 -20.51 -3.90
N SER A 73 -7.72 -19.98 -4.18
CA SER A 73 -6.64 -20.73 -4.81
C SER A 73 -6.14 -21.87 -3.91
N GLU A 74 -6.18 -21.66 -2.60
CA GLU A 74 -5.69 -22.58 -1.58
C GLU A 74 -6.81 -23.43 -0.96
N GLN A 75 -8.05 -23.38 -1.48
CA GLN A 75 -9.21 -24.08 -0.88
C GLN A 75 -9.04 -25.61 -0.76
N ASN A 76 -8.16 -26.20 -1.59
CA ASN A 76 -7.85 -27.63 -1.57
C ASN A 76 -6.61 -27.96 -0.70
N ASN A 77 -5.88 -26.94 -0.26
CA ASN A 77 -4.74 -27.06 0.63
C ASN A 77 -5.26 -26.75 2.04
N SER A 78 -5.10 -27.67 3.00
CA SER A 78 -5.52 -27.45 4.40
C SER A 78 -4.58 -26.50 5.15
N ARG A 79 -4.24 -25.36 4.54
CA ARG A 79 -3.26 -24.39 5.03
C ARG A 79 -3.90 -23.43 6.03
N ASP A 80 -3.20 -23.23 7.14
CA ASP A 80 -3.54 -22.22 8.13
C ASP A 80 -3.05 -20.83 7.68
N PHE A 81 -3.86 -19.80 7.92
CA PHE A 81 -3.58 -18.43 7.50
C PHE A 81 -3.61 -17.43 8.65
N ASP A 82 -2.60 -16.59 8.68
CA ASP A 82 -2.43 -15.48 9.59
C ASP A 82 -2.01 -14.24 8.77
N ILE A 83 -2.95 -13.33 8.55
CA ILE A 83 -2.82 -12.26 7.57
C ILE A 83 -2.87 -10.90 8.27
N THR A 84 -1.78 -10.16 8.27
CA THR A 84 -1.73 -8.80 8.79
C THR A 84 -1.91 -7.79 7.67
N CYS A 85 -3.00 -7.03 7.72
CA CYS A 85 -3.34 -5.97 6.76
C CYS A 85 -3.02 -4.59 7.36
N CYS A 86 -2.21 -3.81 6.64
CA CYS A 86 -1.91 -2.42 6.96
C CYS A 86 -2.37 -1.53 5.80
N ASP A 87 -3.20 -0.54 6.10
CA ASP A 87 -3.58 0.49 5.14
C ASP A 87 -3.63 1.85 5.83
N ILE A 88 -3.31 2.93 5.11
CA ILE A 88 -3.37 4.27 5.67
C ILE A 88 -4.81 4.75 5.86
N GLN A 89 -5.78 4.12 5.19
CA GLN A 89 -7.17 4.53 5.20
C GLN A 89 -8.05 3.66 6.09
N ASP A 90 -8.60 4.29 7.12
CA ASP A 90 -9.59 3.67 8.00
C ASP A 90 -10.77 3.09 7.22
N ALA A 91 -11.21 3.79 6.16
CA ALA A 91 -12.34 3.39 5.32
C ALA A 91 -12.08 2.07 4.61
N VAL A 92 -10.87 1.87 4.05
CA VAL A 92 -10.48 0.59 3.43
C VAL A 92 -10.62 -0.56 4.42
N ILE A 93 -10.10 -0.37 5.64
CA ILE A 93 -10.16 -1.39 6.70
C ILE A 93 -11.60 -1.59 7.19
N GLY A 94 -12.37 -0.52 7.32
CA GLY A 94 -13.77 -0.54 7.73
C GLY A 94 -14.67 -1.24 6.70
N ILE A 95 -14.43 -1.01 5.40
CA ILE A 95 -15.12 -1.62 4.26
C ILE A 95 -14.82 -3.13 4.21
N CYS A 96 -13.56 -3.53 4.39
CA CYS A 96 -13.17 -4.94 4.46
C CYS A 96 -13.91 -5.71 5.57
N LYS A 97 -14.33 -5.03 6.64
CA LYS A 97 -15.05 -5.63 7.78
C LYS A 97 -16.57 -5.44 7.76
N ALA A 98 -17.09 -4.47 7.02
CA ALA A 98 -18.53 -4.25 6.86
C ALA A 98 -19.18 -5.37 6.01
N LEU A 99 -18.39 -6.00 5.15
CA LEU A 99 -18.77 -7.25 4.53
C LEU A 99 -18.55 -8.37 5.55
N ASP A 100 -19.64 -8.95 6.04
CA ASP A 100 -19.56 -10.34 6.51
C ASP A 100 -19.85 -11.24 5.31
N PRO A 101 -18.84 -11.93 4.74
CA PRO A 101 -19.11 -12.96 3.78
C PRO A 101 -19.94 -14.06 4.42
N ILE A 102 -19.90 -14.32 5.72
CA ILE A 102 -20.53 -15.46 6.40
C ILE A 102 -22.07 -15.35 6.44
N VAL A 103 -22.63 -14.14 6.54
CA VAL A 103 -24.09 -13.96 6.78
C VAL A 103 -24.86 -13.32 5.61
N ILE A 104 -24.23 -12.57 4.70
CA ILE A 104 -24.99 -11.78 3.70
C ILE A 104 -25.22 -12.54 2.37
N LEU A 105 -26.39 -12.32 1.75
CA LEU A 105 -26.72 -12.82 0.40
C LEU A 105 -25.70 -12.31 -0.63
N MET A 106 -25.06 -13.23 -1.37
CA MET A 106 -23.88 -12.96 -2.20
C MET A 106 -24.06 -11.87 -3.27
N ARG A 107 -25.30 -11.64 -3.74
CA ARG A 107 -25.60 -10.58 -4.73
C ARG A 107 -25.58 -9.18 -4.10
N ILE A 108 -26.08 -9.05 -2.87
CA ILE A 108 -26.16 -7.77 -2.14
C ILE A 108 -24.75 -7.30 -1.73
N ILE A 109 -23.85 -8.25 -1.42
CA ILE A 109 -22.45 -7.95 -1.06
C ILE A 109 -21.72 -7.21 -2.19
N TRP A 110 -21.91 -7.64 -3.45
CA TRP A 110 -21.28 -6.97 -4.59
C TRP A 110 -21.70 -5.50 -4.67
N ASP A 111 -23.00 -5.25 -4.59
CA ASP A 111 -23.57 -3.91 -4.72
C ASP A 111 -23.09 -3.02 -3.56
N ILE A 112 -23.16 -3.52 -2.31
CA ILE A 112 -22.64 -2.83 -1.12
C ILE A 112 -21.16 -2.47 -1.29
N TYR A 113 -20.33 -3.39 -1.79
CA TYR A 113 -18.88 -3.17 -1.85
C TYR A 113 -18.45 -2.24 -2.99
N TYR A 114 -19.07 -2.38 -4.16
CA TYR A 114 -18.56 -1.79 -5.39
C TYR A 114 -19.39 -0.62 -5.93
N HIS A 115 -20.66 -0.46 -5.56
CA HIS A 115 -21.52 0.57 -6.17
C HIS A 115 -21.58 1.85 -5.34
N PHE A 116 -21.57 3.01 -6.00
CA PHE A 116 -21.73 4.32 -5.36
C PHE A 116 -23.14 4.53 -4.82
N TYR A 117 -24.12 3.88 -5.44
CA TYR A 117 -25.53 3.97 -5.09
C TYR A 117 -26.11 2.58 -4.90
N LEU A 118 -26.95 2.43 -3.89
CA LEU A 118 -27.61 1.21 -3.47
C LEU A 118 -29.12 1.31 -3.67
N ASP A 119 -29.78 0.16 -3.75
CA ASP A 119 -31.22 0.09 -3.54
C ASP A 119 -31.56 0.04 -2.04
N GLU A 120 -32.83 0.22 -1.72
CA GLU A 120 -33.33 0.25 -0.34
C GLU A 120 -33.02 -1.06 0.42
N SER A 121 -33.07 -2.20 -0.28
CA SER A 121 -32.83 -3.51 0.32
C SER A 121 -31.36 -3.69 0.73
N SER A 122 -30.44 -3.24 -0.12
CA SER A 122 -28.99 -3.32 0.08
C SER A 122 -28.53 -2.35 1.16
N LEU A 123 -29.08 -1.12 1.16
CA LEU A 123 -28.80 -0.15 2.21
C LEU A 123 -29.29 -0.63 3.58
N LYS A 124 -30.47 -1.27 3.64
CA LYS A 124 -30.98 -1.85 4.87
C LYS A 124 -30.06 -2.95 5.40
N VAL A 125 -29.61 -3.87 4.54
CA VAL A 125 -28.67 -4.92 4.92
C VAL A 125 -27.35 -4.35 5.48
N LEU A 126 -26.78 -3.34 4.82
CA LEU A 126 -25.58 -2.66 5.31
C LEU A 126 -25.82 -2.03 6.69
N THR A 127 -26.95 -1.35 6.85
CA THR A 127 -27.34 -0.67 8.09
C THR A 127 -27.51 -1.68 9.24
N ASP A 128 -28.23 -2.77 9.00
CA ASP A 128 -28.49 -3.82 9.99
C ASP A 128 -27.18 -4.51 10.41
N GLN A 129 -26.30 -4.82 9.45
CA GLN A 129 -24.97 -5.38 9.73
C GLN A 129 -24.12 -4.41 10.56
N ALA A 130 -24.09 -3.13 10.19
CA ALA A 130 -23.32 -2.12 10.94
C ALA A 130 -23.81 -2.01 12.39
N LYS A 131 -25.11 -2.07 12.64
CA LYS A 131 -25.69 -2.08 14.00
C LYS A 131 -25.23 -3.30 14.80
N GLU A 132 -25.25 -4.48 14.20
CA GLU A 132 -24.75 -5.70 14.84
C GLU A 132 -23.27 -5.53 15.24
N LEU A 133 -22.42 -5.09 14.30
CA LEU A 133 -20.99 -4.87 14.56
C LEU A 133 -20.74 -3.83 15.66
N VAL A 134 -21.51 -2.73 15.69
CA VAL A 134 -21.43 -1.72 16.76
C VAL A 134 -21.81 -2.30 18.13
N SER A 135 -22.85 -3.14 18.17
CA SER A 135 -23.33 -3.77 19.42
C SER A 135 -22.30 -4.75 20.02
N LEU A 136 -21.52 -5.40 19.16
CA LEU A 136 -20.50 -6.38 19.52
C LEU A 136 -19.12 -5.75 19.84
N SER A 137 -18.94 -4.46 19.56
CA SER A 137 -17.64 -3.77 19.65
C SER A 137 -17.56 -2.79 20.83
N ASN A 138 -18.10 -3.14 22.00
CA ASN A 138 -18.07 -2.25 23.18
C ASN A 138 -16.64 -2.00 23.71
N SER A 139 -15.77 -2.99 23.61
CA SER A 139 -14.33 -2.90 23.88
C SER A 139 -13.58 -3.82 22.94
N LEU A 140 -12.26 -3.64 22.84
CA LEU A 140 -11.41 -4.51 22.03
C LEU A 140 -11.44 -5.96 22.53
N ASP A 141 -11.36 -6.18 23.85
CA ASP A 141 -11.50 -7.51 24.45
C ASP A 141 -12.86 -8.15 24.17
N ALA A 142 -13.95 -7.38 24.28
CA ALA A 142 -15.29 -7.89 23.99
C ALA A 142 -15.41 -8.31 22.52
N TRP A 143 -14.85 -7.52 21.61
CA TRP A 143 -14.80 -7.83 20.19
C TRP A 143 -14.05 -9.15 19.93
N HIS A 144 -12.85 -9.34 20.50
CA HIS A 144 -12.05 -10.55 20.34
C HIS A 144 -12.75 -11.82 20.86
N GLY A 145 -13.69 -11.70 21.80
CA GLY A 145 -14.52 -12.81 22.27
C GLY A 145 -15.67 -13.20 21.34
N THR A 146 -15.92 -12.45 20.27
CA THR A 146 -17.03 -12.73 19.33
C THR A 146 -16.61 -13.65 18.19
N LYS A 147 -17.60 -14.24 17.49
CA LYS A 147 -17.37 -14.98 16.24
C LYS A 147 -16.58 -14.16 15.22
N TYR A 148 -16.85 -12.86 15.13
CA TYR A 148 -16.16 -11.96 14.19
C TYR A 148 -14.73 -11.70 14.64
N GLY A 149 -14.51 -11.36 15.91
CA GLY A 149 -13.19 -11.06 16.44
C GLY A 149 -12.27 -12.28 16.57
N SER A 150 -12.80 -13.49 16.48
CA SER A 150 -11.97 -14.69 16.35
C SER A 150 -11.19 -14.74 15.02
N ILE A 151 -11.77 -14.19 13.95
CA ILE A 151 -11.18 -14.13 12.61
C ILE A 151 -10.60 -12.74 12.33
N LEU A 152 -11.32 -11.67 12.66
CA LEU A 152 -11.01 -10.29 12.31
C LEU A 152 -10.48 -9.50 13.51
N ARG A 153 -9.19 -9.61 13.78
CA ARG A 153 -8.52 -8.98 14.92
C ARG A 153 -8.04 -7.57 14.62
N PHE A 154 -7.59 -6.84 15.64
CA PHE A 154 -7.00 -5.51 15.47
C PHE A 154 -5.64 -5.46 16.15
N CYS A 155 -4.66 -4.85 15.49
CA CYS A 155 -3.30 -4.72 16.01
C CYS A 155 -3.22 -3.72 17.18
N ASP A 156 -4.16 -2.78 17.27
CA ASP A 156 -4.22 -1.77 18.32
C ASP A 156 -5.65 -1.26 18.58
N LEU A 157 -5.83 -0.60 19.73
CA LEU A 157 -7.09 0.01 20.15
C LEU A 157 -7.50 1.19 19.26
N SER A 158 -6.52 1.88 18.68
CA SER A 158 -6.74 3.10 17.90
C SER A 158 -7.46 2.81 16.59
N THR A 159 -6.99 1.80 15.85
CA THR A 159 -7.59 1.25 14.63
C THR A 159 -8.98 0.73 14.93
N PHE A 160 -9.14 -0.04 16.02
CA PHE A 160 -10.45 -0.53 16.46
C PHE A 160 -11.44 0.62 16.67
N THR A 161 -11.01 1.69 17.36
CA THR A 161 -11.86 2.84 17.67
C THR A 161 -12.29 3.59 16.40
N ARG A 162 -11.37 3.79 15.44
CA ARG A 162 -11.66 4.42 14.14
C ARG A 162 -12.66 3.60 13.32
N VAL A 163 -12.42 2.30 13.22
CA VAL A 163 -13.30 1.39 12.46
C VAL A 163 -14.69 1.31 13.10
N ARG A 164 -14.77 1.28 14.43
CA ARG A 164 -16.05 1.36 15.13
C ARG A 164 -16.78 2.68 14.87
N ALA A 165 -16.06 3.80 14.78
CA ALA A 165 -16.65 5.08 14.43
C ALA A 165 -17.26 5.06 13.01
N LEU A 166 -16.62 4.36 12.06
CA LEU A 166 -17.16 4.14 10.72
C LEU A 166 -18.43 3.29 10.74
N TRP A 167 -18.45 2.18 11.49
CA TRP A 167 -19.67 1.37 11.61
C TRP A 167 -20.83 2.18 12.18
N LYS A 168 -20.58 3.03 13.19
CA LYS A 168 -21.59 3.96 13.70
C LYS A 168 -22.07 4.94 12.64
N SER A 169 -21.19 5.46 11.79
CA SER A 169 -21.59 6.38 10.72
C SER A 169 -22.42 5.69 9.64
N TYR A 170 -22.31 4.36 9.47
CA TYR A 170 -23.13 3.61 8.52
C TYR A 170 -24.56 3.36 9.02
N CYS A 171 -24.83 3.54 10.32
CA CYS A 171 -26.16 3.42 10.92
C CYS A 171 -27.07 4.65 10.63
N THR A 172 -27.00 5.21 9.42
CA THR A 172 -27.62 6.51 9.08
C THR A 172 -29.15 6.51 9.15
N GLN A 173 -29.82 5.37 8.93
CA GLN A 173 -31.29 5.31 8.93
C GLN A 173 -31.93 5.61 10.29
N ASP A 174 -31.21 5.43 11.39
CA ASP A 174 -31.70 5.71 12.75
C ASP A 174 -31.43 7.17 13.18
N SER A 175 -30.73 7.93 12.35
CA SER A 175 -30.39 9.32 12.63
C SER A 175 -31.58 10.23 12.33
N ASN A 176 -31.67 11.36 13.04
CA ASN A 176 -32.69 12.36 12.75
C ASN A 176 -32.60 12.85 11.29
N GLU A 177 -33.72 13.35 10.75
CA GLU A 177 -33.82 13.76 9.35
C GLU A 177 -32.73 14.77 8.94
N ASN A 178 -32.39 15.70 9.83
CA ASN A 178 -31.38 16.72 9.58
C ASN A 178 -29.98 16.10 9.44
N THR A 179 -29.61 15.13 10.29
CA THR A 179 -28.34 14.40 10.23
C THR A 179 -28.27 13.56 8.94
N ARG A 180 -29.37 12.94 8.52
CA ARG A 180 -29.42 12.18 7.26
C ARG A 180 -29.21 13.08 6.03
N VAL A 181 -29.84 14.24 5.99
CA VAL A 181 -29.67 15.21 4.91
C VAL A 181 -28.22 15.70 4.84
N VAL A 182 -27.62 16.05 5.98
CA VAL A 182 -26.20 16.47 6.04
C VAL A 182 -25.27 15.35 5.56
N PHE A 183 -25.50 14.11 6.00
CA PHE A 183 -24.72 12.96 5.61
C PHE A 183 -24.77 12.72 4.08
N ASN A 184 -25.98 12.72 3.51
CA ASN A 184 -26.17 12.53 2.07
C ASN A 184 -25.52 13.65 1.27
N HIS A 185 -25.58 14.90 1.76
CA HIS A 185 -24.91 16.02 1.10
C HIS A 185 -23.38 15.86 1.08
N ILE A 186 -22.78 15.38 2.19
CA ILE A 186 -21.34 15.09 2.25
C ILE A 186 -20.97 14.00 1.22
N LEU A 187 -21.78 12.95 1.15
CA LEU A 187 -21.51 11.83 0.26
C LEU A 187 -21.61 12.23 -1.22
N GLU A 188 -22.64 12.98 -1.60
CA GLU A 188 -22.76 13.51 -2.96
C GLU A 188 -21.62 14.47 -3.31
N SER A 189 -21.21 15.33 -2.36
CA SER A 189 -20.06 16.21 -2.53
C SER A 189 -18.76 15.43 -2.77
N ASN A 190 -18.54 14.33 -2.05
CA ASN A 190 -17.39 13.45 -2.24
C ASN A 190 -17.38 12.80 -3.63
N ILE A 191 -18.53 12.30 -4.10
CA ILE A 191 -18.68 11.70 -5.43
C ILE A 191 -18.46 12.76 -6.52
N GLN A 192 -19.02 13.95 -6.35
CA GLN A 192 -18.86 15.06 -7.29
C GLN A 192 -17.38 15.50 -7.39
N ARG A 193 -16.70 15.65 -6.25
CA ARG A 193 -15.25 15.91 -6.22
C ARG A 193 -14.45 14.82 -6.93
N ALA A 194 -14.81 13.56 -6.77
CA ALA A 194 -14.14 12.46 -7.47
C ALA A 194 -14.36 12.53 -9.00
N LYS A 195 -15.57 12.89 -9.46
CA LYS A 195 -15.88 13.11 -10.88
C LYS A 195 -15.07 14.28 -11.46
N GLU A 196 -14.90 15.37 -10.72
CA GLU A 196 -14.08 16.52 -11.12
C GLU A 196 -12.60 16.15 -11.24
N VAL A 197 -12.06 15.42 -10.26
CA VAL A 197 -10.68 14.92 -10.29
C VAL A 197 -10.48 13.96 -11.47
N LYS A 198 -11.44 13.09 -11.75
CA LYS A 198 -11.43 12.26 -12.97
C LYS A 198 -11.38 13.12 -14.23
N ALA A 199 -12.26 14.10 -14.37
CA ALA A 199 -12.29 14.97 -15.54
C ALA A 199 -10.95 15.71 -15.74
N TYR A 200 -10.28 16.09 -14.66
CA TYR A 200 -8.96 16.72 -14.70
C TYR A 200 -7.85 15.75 -15.15
N TYR A 201 -7.76 14.55 -14.57
CA TYR A 201 -6.64 13.63 -14.82
C TYR A 201 -6.79 12.76 -16.07
N VAL A 202 -8.01 12.29 -16.32
CA VAL A 202 -8.33 11.42 -17.46
C VAL A 202 -8.69 12.26 -18.68
N GLY A 203 -9.37 13.40 -18.49
CA GLY A 203 -9.92 14.22 -19.55
C GLY A 203 -11.45 14.06 -19.69
N GLY A 204 -12.01 14.62 -20.76
CA GLY A 204 -13.44 14.55 -21.08
C GLY A 204 -13.88 13.19 -21.66
N GLU A 205 -15.09 13.15 -22.22
CA GLU A 205 -15.73 11.92 -22.74
C GLU A 205 -14.91 11.19 -23.83
N ASN A 206 -14.02 11.90 -24.53
CA ASN A 206 -13.18 11.35 -25.60
C ASN A 206 -11.88 10.69 -25.10
N ALA A 207 -11.60 10.70 -23.79
CA ALA A 207 -10.39 10.11 -23.24
C ALA A 207 -10.51 8.59 -23.09
N TYR A 208 -9.62 7.85 -23.74
CA TYR A 208 -9.65 6.39 -23.76
C TYR A 208 -8.89 5.79 -22.57
N VAL A 209 -9.57 4.98 -21.75
CA VAL A 209 -9.02 4.39 -20.52
C VAL A 209 -8.68 2.91 -20.77
N THR A 210 -7.40 2.56 -20.65
CA THR A 210 -6.89 1.21 -20.93
C THR A 210 -6.50 0.42 -19.68
N THR A 211 -6.75 0.93 -18.48
CA THR A 211 -6.31 0.30 -17.23
C THR A 211 -6.86 -1.11 -17.03
N GLY A 212 -8.05 -1.40 -17.58
CA GLY A 212 -8.72 -2.70 -17.48
C GLY A 212 -8.11 -3.83 -18.30
N ILE A 213 -7.24 -3.56 -19.28
CA ILE A 213 -6.72 -4.62 -20.16
C ILE A 213 -5.98 -5.72 -19.38
N ARG A 214 -5.31 -5.33 -18.29
CA ARG A 214 -4.50 -6.24 -17.44
C ARG A 214 -5.35 -7.34 -16.80
N SER A 215 -6.63 -7.09 -16.59
CA SER A 215 -7.57 -8.03 -16.00
C SER A 215 -7.95 -9.15 -16.97
N ALA A 216 -7.78 -8.94 -18.28
CA ALA A 216 -8.04 -9.96 -19.30
C ALA A 216 -6.77 -10.71 -19.77
N ALA A 217 -5.61 -10.47 -19.14
CA ALA A 217 -4.33 -11.09 -19.48
C ALA A 217 -4.08 -11.08 -21.01
N LEU A 218 -3.66 -12.21 -21.59
CA LEU A 218 -3.35 -12.37 -23.03
C LEU A 218 -4.49 -11.97 -23.99
N VAL A 219 -5.71 -11.79 -23.50
CA VAL A 219 -6.88 -11.34 -24.28
C VAL A 219 -7.14 -9.83 -24.09
N GLY A 220 -6.24 -9.11 -23.42
CA GLY A 220 -6.36 -7.71 -23.04
C GLY A 220 -6.62 -6.76 -24.20
N ILE A 221 -6.03 -7.01 -25.37
CA ILE A 221 -6.25 -6.20 -26.58
C ILE A 221 -7.71 -6.30 -27.04
N ALA A 222 -8.29 -7.51 -27.04
CA ALA A 222 -9.70 -7.71 -27.39
C ALA A 222 -10.65 -7.12 -26.34
N TYR A 223 -10.17 -6.97 -25.09
CA TYR A 223 -10.94 -6.34 -24.01
C TYR A 223 -10.86 -4.80 -24.03
N ALA A 224 -9.84 -4.19 -24.62
CA ALA A 224 -9.55 -2.75 -24.48
C ALA A 224 -10.75 -1.82 -24.71
N GLU A 225 -11.50 -2.03 -25.80
CA GLU A 225 -12.69 -1.21 -26.11
C GLU A 225 -13.80 -1.38 -25.07
N ASN A 226 -14.06 -2.63 -24.69
CA ASN A 226 -15.08 -2.94 -23.69
C ASN A 226 -14.68 -2.47 -22.29
N ALA A 227 -13.39 -2.49 -21.96
CA ALA A 227 -12.86 -1.98 -20.70
C ALA A 227 -13.17 -0.48 -20.54
N HIS A 228 -12.93 0.30 -21.60
CA HIS A 228 -13.25 1.72 -21.60
C HIS A 228 -14.75 1.98 -21.44
N VAL A 229 -15.60 1.25 -22.17
CA VAL A 229 -17.07 1.37 -22.09
C VAL A 229 -17.58 1.04 -20.69
N LEU A 230 -17.11 -0.05 -20.09
CA LEU A 230 -17.50 -0.46 -18.74
C LEU A 230 -17.05 0.55 -17.68
N TYR A 231 -15.83 1.10 -17.82
CA TYR A 231 -15.34 2.18 -16.98
C TYR A 231 -16.23 3.43 -17.07
N GLN A 232 -16.59 3.87 -18.29
CA GLN A 232 -17.48 5.01 -18.48
C GLN A 232 -18.86 4.76 -17.89
N HIS A 233 -19.42 3.57 -18.12
CA HIS A 233 -20.70 3.15 -17.55
C HIS A 233 -20.68 3.23 -16.02
N TYR A 234 -19.66 2.66 -15.38
CA TYR A 234 -19.51 2.70 -13.94
C TYR A 234 -19.45 4.13 -13.39
N TRP A 235 -18.65 5.02 -13.98
CA TRP A 235 -18.57 6.41 -13.51
C TRP A 235 -19.81 7.26 -13.79
N LYS A 236 -20.61 6.86 -14.79
CA LYS A 236 -21.87 7.52 -15.13
C LYS A 236 -22.98 7.14 -14.13
N TYR A 237 -23.13 5.85 -13.86
CA TYR A 237 -24.25 5.33 -13.07
C TYR A 237 -23.88 4.96 -11.63
N GLY A 238 -22.59 4.86 -11.31
CA GLY A 238 -22.10 4.36 -10.03
C GLY A 238 -22.34 2.85 -9.83
N SER A 239 -22.62 2.10 -10.88
CA SER A 239 -22.98 0.68 -10.81
C SER A 239 -22.41 -0.11 -12.00
N THR A 240 -22.17 -1.40 -11.78
CA THR A 240 -21.81 -2.35 -12.84
C THR A 240 -23.01 -3.00 -13.52
N SER A 241 -24.24 -2.75 -13.02
CA SER A 241 -25.47 -3.28 -13.61
C SER A 241 -25.78 -2.59 -14.94
N GLN A 242 -26.18 -3.37 -15.94
CA GLN A 242 -26.66 -2.86 -17.24
C GLN A 242 -28.19 -2.90 -17.36
N ASP A 243 -28.89 -3.36 -16.33
CA ASP A 243 -30.34 -3.45 -16.29
C ASP A 243 -30.94 -2.09 -15.88
N ALA A 244 -31.75 -1.50 -16.77
CA ALA A 244 -32.37 -0.20 -16.56
C ALA A 244 -33.33 -0.18 -15.35
N GLU A 245 -34.03 -1.28 -15.07
CA GLU A 245 -34.94 -1.35 -13.92
C GLU A 245 -34.17 -1.40 -12.60
N VAL A 246 -33.01 -2.07 -12.59
CA VAL A 246 -32.12 -2.08 -11.42
C VAL A 246 -31.53 -0.69 -11.21
N LEU A 247 -31.01 -0.06 -12.27
CA LEU A 247 -30.43 1.28 -12.20
C LEU A 247 -31.42 2.34 -11.71
N ALA A 248 -32.70 2.21 -12.08
CA ALA A 248 -33.75 3.11 -11.61
C ALA A 248 -34.01 3.01 -10.09
N LYS A 249 -33.69 1.86 -9.48
CA LYS A 249 -33.87 1.60 -8.04
C LYS A 249 -32.61 1.88 -7.21
N THR A 250 -31.43 1.89 -7.82
CA THR A 250 -30.15 2.16 -7.16
C THR A 250 -29.86 3.67 -7.13
N ASN A 251 -30.55 4.39 -6.26
CA ASN A 251 -30.47 5.85 -6.16
C ASN A 251 -30.09 6.35 -4.75
N LEU A 252 -29.87 5.44 -3.80
CA LEU A 252 -29.51 5.80 -2.44
C LEU A 252 -27.99 5.83 -2.31
N PRO A 253 -27.37 6.96 -1.91
CA PRO A 253 -25.92 7.04 -1.76
C PRO A 253 -25.36 5.97 -0.80
N ASN A 254 -24.29 5.29 -1.19
CA ASN A 254 -23.66 4.24 -0.40
C ASN A 254 -22.78 4.81 0.72
N PRO A 255 -23.10 4.59 2.01
CA PRO A 255 -22.32 5.07 3.15
C PRO A 255 -20.86 4.61 3.15
N LEU A 256 -20.51 3.51 2.50
CA LEU A 256 -19.12 3.02 2.43
C LEU A 256 -18.18 3.99 1.68
N PHE A 257 -18.73 4.85 0.81
CA PHE A 257 -17.97 5.88 0.10
C PHE A 257 -18.00 7.25 0.81
N ALA A 258 -18.54 7.31 2.04
CA ALA A 258 -18.58 8.52 2.85
C ALA A 258 -17.27 8.70 3.63
N PHE A 259 -16.38 9.56 3.10
CA PHE A 259 -15.16 9.96 3.79
C PHE A 259 -15.48 11.17 4.71
N HIS A 260 -15.50 10.95 6.03
CA HIS A 260 -16.04 11.90 7.02
C HIS A 260 -15.06 12.95 7.57
N THR A 261 -13.81 13.00 7.10
CA THR A 261 -12.78 13.86 7.67
C THR A 261 -12.56 15.15 6.85
N ILE A 262 -12.23 16.26 7.52
CA ILE A 262 -11.72 17.46 6.84
C ILE A 262 -10.40 17.09 6.17
N GLY A 263 -10.28 17.28 4.85
CA GLY A 263 -9.18 16.71 4.07
C GLY A 263 -9.40 15.26 3.65
N ALA A 264 -10.65 14.77 3.73
CA ALA A 264 -11.07 13.45 3.30
C ALA A 264 -10.51 13.09 1.92
N PRO A 265 -9.88 11.91 1.78
CA PRO A 265 -9.18 11.53 0.57
C PRO A 265 -10.18 11.35 -0.60
N THR A 266 -9.79 11.74 -1.82
CA THR A 266 -10.68 11.74 -2.99
C THR A 266 -10.65 10.40 -3.68
N LEU A 267 -11.79 9.73 -3.85
CA LEU A 267 -11.83 8.45 -4.58
C LEU A 267 -11.03 8.55 -5.88
N HIS A 268 -10.07 7.66 -6.03
CA HIS A 268 -9.11 7.71 -7.12
C HIS A 268 -9.83 7.57 -8.47
N TYR A 269 -9.46 8.43 -9.43
CA TYR A 269 -10.11 8.48 -10.75
C TYR A 269 -10.02 7.18 -11.55
N GLY A 270 -9.07 6.31 -11.22
CA GLY A 270 -8.90 4.98 -11.82
C GLY A 270 -9.80 3.89 -11.24
N THR A 271 -10.69 4.22 -10.29
CA THR A 271 -11.59 3.24 -9.65
C THR A 271 -12.49 2.55 -10.69
N ASP A 272 -12.42 1.22 -10.72
CA ASP A 272 -13.25 0.34 -11.53
C ASP A 272 -13.33 -1.04 -10.84
N PRO A 273 -14.55 -1.48 -10.44
CA PRO A 273 -14.79 -2.78 -9.81
C PRO A 273 -14.20 -3.99 -10.54
N LEU A 274 -14.08 -3.92 -11.86
CA LEU A 274 -13.70 -5.08 -12.69
C LEU A 274 -12.19 -5.30 -12.70
N LEU A 275 -11.38 -4.30 -12.32
CA LEU A 275 -9.92 -4.39 -12.37
C LEU A 275 -9.38 -5.55 -11.53
N GLY A 276 -10.04 -5.85 -10.41
CA GLY A 276 -9.65 -6.87 -9.45
C GLY A 276 -9.77 -8.32 -9.92
N PHE A 277 -10.44 -8.58 -11.06
CA PHE A 277 -10.84 -9.94 -11.47
C PHE A 277 -10.05 -10.46 -12.67
N HIS A 278 -10.12 -11.78 -12.91
CA HIS A 278 -9.45 -12.45 -14.05
C HIS A 278 -10.43 -12.60 -15.22
N LEU A 279 -10.65 -11.51 -15.95
CA LEU A 279 -11.67 -11.36 -16.99
C LEU A 279 -11.40 -12.14 -18.28
N ALA A 280 -10.23 -12.77 -18.42
CA ALA A 280 -9.91 -13.63 -19.57
C ALA A 280 -10.96 -14.73 -19.78
N THR A 281 -11.60 -15.21 -18.69
CA THR A 281 -12.64 -16.24 -18.73
C THR A 281 -13.91 -15.80 -19.47
N ALA A 282 -14.15 -14.49 -19.64
CA ALA A 282 -15.27 -13.97 -20.43
C ALA A 282 -15.09 -14.10 -21.95
N PHE A 283 -13.85 -14.37 -22.39
CA PHE A 283 -13.47 -14.50 -23.80
C PHE A 283 -13.06 -15.92 -24.15
N ALA A 284 -12.34 -16.59 -23.25
CA ALA A 284 -11.90 -17.98 -23.40
C ALA A 284 -12.53 -18.82 -22.28
N PRO A 285 -13.82 -19.20 -22.40
CA PRO A 285 -14.48 -19.99 -21.37
C PRO A 285 -13.83 -21.37 -21.27
N VAL A 286 -13.47 -21.77 -20.04
CA VAL A 286 -12.91 -23.10 -19.77
C VAL A 286 -14.01 -24.15 -19.97
N LYS A 287 -13.70 -25.27 -20.61
CA LYS A 287 -14.64 -26.35 -21.02
C LYS A 287 -15.64 -26.80 -19.93
N TYR A 288 -15.33 -26.60 -18.65
CA TYR A 288 -16.15 -27.00 -17.51
C TYR A 288 -17.05 -25.89 -16.92
N THR A 289 -16.94 -24.65 -17.38
CA THR A 289 -17.74 -23.50 -16.87
C THR A 289 -18.68 -22.89 -17.90
N ALA A 290 -18.60 -23.33 -19.17
CA ALA A 290 -19.44 -22.81 -20.23
C ALA A 290 -20.84 -23.44 -20.21
N SER A 291 -21.87 -22.67 -19.83
CA SER A 291 -23.21 -22.95 -20.36
C SER A 291 -23.23 -22.52 -21.84
N THR A 292 -23.81 -23.34 -22.70
CA THR A 292 -23.88 -23.11 -24.16
C THR A 292 -24.53 -21.78 -24.55
N GLY A 293 -25.25 -21.11 -23.65
CA GLY A 293 -25.84 -19.78 -23.85
C GLY A 293 -24.93 -18.58 -23.53
N SER A 294 -23.75 -18.78 -22.94
CA SER A 294 -22.90 -17.67 -22.47
C SER A 294 -22.29 -16.84 -23.63
N LEU A 295 -21.92 -17.46 -24.75
CA LEU A 295 -21.26 -16.77 -25.87
C LEU A 295 -22.20 -15.88 -26.71
N ALA A 296 -23.53 -16.06 -26.60
CA ALA A 296 -24.52 -15.27 -27.33
C ALA A 296 -24.75 -13.86 -26.72
N ARG A 297 -24.27 -13.61 -25.49
CA ARG A 297 -24.39 -12.31 -24.82
C ARG A 297 -23.30 -11.34 -25.27
N SER A 298 -23.57 -10.04 -25.11
CA SER A 298 -22.59 -8.98 -25.39
C SER A 298 -21.36 -9.13 -24.50
N VAL A 299 -20.19 -8.73 -25.02
CA VAL A 299 -18.92 -8.81 -24.27
C VAL A 299 -18.98 -8.09 -22.92
N PRO A 300 -19.52 -6.85 -22.81
CA PRO A 300 -19.65 -6.18 -21.52
C PRO A 300 -20.42 -6.98 -20.47
N LEU A 301 -21.53 -7.62 -20.87
CA LEU A 301 -22.31 -8.46 -19.97
C LEU A 301 -21.53 -9.70 -19.52
N ARG A 302 -20.85 -10.40 -20.45
CA ARG A 302 -20.04 -11.57 -20.11
C ARG A 302 -18.91 -11.24 -19.14
N VAL A 303 -18.29 -10.06 -19.29
CA VAL A 303 -17.23 -9.58 -18.41
C VAL A 303 -17.77 -9.34 -17.00
N THR A 304 -18.89 -8.63 -16.86
CA THR A 304 -19.52 -8.41 -15.54
C THR A 304 -19.98 -9.74 -14.92
N GLU A 305 -20.58 -10.64 -15.70
CA GLU A 305 -20.99 -11.98 -15.25
C GLU A 305 -19.78 -12.81 -14.75
N ALA A 306 -18.65 -12.75 -15.45
CA ALA A 306 -17.42 -13.44 -15.05
C ALA A 306 -16.87 -12.90 -13.72
N ALA A 307 -16.84 -11.57 -13.54
CA ALA A 307 -16.40 -10.95 -12.29
C ALA A 307 -17.33 -11.32 -11.12
N HIS A 308 -18.65 -11.27 -11.33
CA HIS A 308 -19.64 -11.68 -10.33
C HIS A 308 -19.49 -13.14 -9.91
N LEU A 309 -19.28 -14.03 -10.89
CA LEU A 309 -19.06 -15.46 -10.62
C LEU A 309 -17.78 -15.68 -9.81
N GLN A 310 -16.68 -15.01 -10.18
CA GLN A 310 -15.41 -15.09 -9.45
C GLN A 310 -15.57 -14.58 -8.01
N PHE A 311 -16.13 -13.39 -7.83
CA PHE A 311 -16.38 -12.82 -6.51
C PHE A 311 -17.21 -13.75 -5.63
N ARG A 312 -18.31 -14.28 -6.19
CA ARG A 312 -19.16 -15.26 -5.50
C ARG A 312 -18.36 -16.49 -5.06
N THR A 313 -17.55 -17.04 -5.96
CA THR A 313 -16.76 -18.25 -5.69
C THR A 313 -15.69 -17.98 -4.64
N TRP A 314 -15.04 -16.81 -4.69
CA TRP A 314 -14.02 -16.44 -3.71
C TRP A 314 -14.61 -16.15 -2.32
N CYS A 315 -15.77 -15.50 -2.25
CA CYS A 315 -16.50 -15.35 -0.99
C CYS A 315 -16.92 -16.71 -0.41
N HIS A 316 -17.29 -17.68 -1.26
CA HIS A 316 -17.58 -19.04 -0.78
C HIS A 316 -16.34 -19.69 -0.17
N ALA A 317 -15.18 -19.61 -0.83
CA ALA A 317 -13.93 -20.12 -0.28
C ALA A 317 -13.55 -19.46 1.05
N PHE A 318 -13.71 -18.13 1.16
CA PHE A 318 -13.52 -17.43 2.44
C PHE A 318 -14.42 -17.99 3.55
N ARG A 319 -15.70 -18.27 3.27
CA ARG A 319 -16.61 -18.88 4.25
C ARG A 319 -16.08 -20.22 4.74
N LEU A 320 -15.56 -21.06 3.84
CA LEU A 320 -14.97 -22.35 4.21
C LEU A 320 -13.71 -22.16 5.06
N SER A 321 -12.80 -21.27 4.65
CA SER A 321 -11.58 -20.96 5.41
C SER A 321 -11.86 -20.35 6.79
N SER A 322 -12.94 -19.58 6.92
CA SER A 322 -13.37 -18.99 8.21
C SER A 322 -13.82 -20.03 9.25
N GLN A 323 -14.13 -21.25 8.83
CA GLN A 323 -14.45 -22.38 9.71
C GLN A 323 -13.19 -23.20 10.09
N MET A 324 -12.04 -22.88 9.49
CA MET A 324 -10.73 -23.47 9.76
C MET A 324 -9.86 -22.45 10.52
N ASN A 325 -8.53 -22.55 10.41
CA ASN A 325 -7.59 -21.64 11.05
C ASN A 325 -7.27 -20.44 10.14
N LEU A 326 -8.14 -19.42 10.19
CA LEU A 326 -7.94 -18.13 9.51
C LEU A 326 -7.99 -16.99 10.53
N THR A 327 -6.93 -16.20 10.61
CA THR A 327 -6.91 -14.94 11.36
C THR A 327 -6.42 -13.81 10.46
N ILE A 328 -7.08 -12.66 10.54
CA ILE A 328 -6.77 -11.45 9.80
C ILE A 328 -6.67 -10.28 10.78
N TRP A 329 -5.47 -9.73 10.90
CA TRP A 329 -5.14 -8.58 11.74
C TRP A 329 -5.22 -7.30 10.93
N PHE A 330 -5.65 -6.22 11.57
CA PHE A 330 -5.81 -4.94 10.89
C PHE A 330 -5.13 -3.82 11.67
N PHE A 331 -4.39 -3.00 10.93
CA PHE A 331 -3.77 -1.77 11.41
C PHE A 331 -4.06 -0.63 10.42
N ALA A 332 -4.58 0.49 10.92
CA ALA A 332 -4.77 1.70 10.12
C ALA A 332 -3.63 2.71 10.36
N GLY A 333 -2.80 2.98 9.37
CA GLY A 333 -1.72 3.95 9.48
C GLY A 333 -0.64 3.80 8.40
N ASP A 334 0.45 4.55 8.57
CA ASP A 334 1.60 4.53 7.67
C ASP A 334 2.31 3.18 7.70
N ALA A 335 2.54 2.59 6.52
CA ALA A 335 3.11 1.26 6.38
C ALA A 335 4.60 1.19 6.79
N ILE A 336 5.36 2.28 6.60
CA ILE A 336 6.78 2.34 6.98
C ILE A 336 6.89 2.44 8.51
N ALA A 337 6.10 3.32 9.11
CA ALA A 337 6.00 3.45 10.57
C ALA A 337 5.56 2.14 11.22
N PHE A 338 4.53 1.48 10.67
CA PHE A 338 4.06 0.19 11.16
C PHE A 338 5.13 -0.89 11.06
N ALA A 339 5.85 -0.96 9.93
CA ALA A 339 6.92 -1.93 9.75
C ALA A 339 8.06 -1.73 10.76
N HIS A 340 8.45 -0.48 11.02
CA HIS A 340 9.42 -0.17 12.07
C HIS A 340 8.90 -0.53 13.47
N ALA A 341 7.63 -0.24 13.77
CA ALA A 341 7.03 -0.59 15.07
C ALA A 341 7.03 -2.11 15.32
N LEU A 342 6.70 -2.92 14.30
CA LEU A 342 6.75 -4.39 14.39
C LEU A 342 8.18 -4.89 14.63
N HIS A 343 9.16 -4.40 13.86
CA HIS A 343 10.54 -4.84 14.02
C HIS A 343 11.16 -4.43 15.35
N HIS A 344 10.83 -3.24 15.87
CA HIS A 344 11.30 -2.80 17.18
C HIS A 344 10.68 -3.61 18.31
N LEU A 345 9.40 -3.97 18.21
CA LEU A 345 8.74 -4.80 19.19
C LEU A 345 9.37 -6.21 19.25
N GLU A 346 9.80 -6.75 18.10
CA GLU A 346 10.57 -8.00 18.02
C GLU A 346 11.93 -7.90 18.75
N LEU A 347 12.66 -6.78 18.59
CA LEU A 347 14.01 -6.62 19.15
C LEU A 347 14.03 -6.23 20.63
N SER A 348 13.15 -5.32 21.04
CA SER A 348 13.17 -4.68 22.37
C SER A 348 12.15 -5.28 23.33
N GLY A 349 11.27 -6.16 22.87
CA GLY A 349 10.15 -6.66 23.66
C GLY A 349 9.26 -5.52 24.18
N HIS A 350 8.81 -5.62 25.43
CA HIS A 350 7.77 -4.75 25.99
C HIS A 350 8.26 -3.40 26.57
N ASP A 351 9.57 -3.13 26.56
CA ASP A 351 10.19 -1.94 27.19
C ASP A 351 10.28 -0.71 26.27
N TRP A 352 9.52 -0.70 25.17
CA TRP A 352 9.53 0.38 24.18
C TRP A 352 8.86 1.67 24.68
N LEU A 353 9.56 2.80 24.50
CA LEU A 353 9.03 4.17 24.62
C LEU A 353 8.74 4.74 23.23
N GLY A 354 7.45 4.93 22.95
CA GLY A 354 6.84 5.22 21.65
C GLY A 354 7.21 6.52 20.96
N ASN A 355 8.28 6.49 20.16
CA ASN A 355 8.64 7.59 19.26
C ASN A 355 8.30 7.32 17.77
N VAL A 356 7.51 6.29 17.47
CA VAL A 356 6.99 6.02 16.12
C VAL A 356 5.53 6.43 16.07
N TYR A 357 5.21 7.36 15.17
CA TYR A 357 3.89 7.92 15.01
C TYR A 357 3.14 7.26 13.86
N ARG A 358 1.82 7.14 14.02
CA ARG A 358 0.93 6.44 13.07
C ARG A 358 0.94 7.05 11.69
N ASP A 359 1.01 8.38 11.60
CA ASP A 359 1.01 9.10 10.34
C ASP A 359 1.68 10.48 10.53
N VAL A 360 1.88 11.19 9.42
CA VAL A 360 2.57 12.50 9.40
C VAL A 360 1.68 13.66 9.89
N HIS A 361 0.36 13.46 9.89
CA HIS A 361 -0.64 14.49 10.18
C HIS A 361 -1.05 14.51 11.65
N HIS A 362 -0.96 13.38 12.35
CA HIS A 362 -1.40 13.22 13.73
C HIS A 362 -0.24 12.81 14.64
N LEU A 363 -0.17 13.41 15.83
CA LEU A 363 0.80 13.07 16.88
C LEU A 363 0.36 11.83 17.69
N SER A 364 -0.24 10.84 17.04
CA SER A 364 -0.68 9.60 17.67
C SER A 364 0.46 8.57 17.59
N PRO A 365 1.05 8.12 18.70
CA PRO A 365 2.02 7.04 18.68
C PRO A 365 1.35 5.72 18.23
N ILE A 366 2.17 4.81 17.71
CA ILE A 366 1.76 3.42 17.47
C ILE A 366 1.92 2.64 18.77
N GLU A 367 0.79 2.18 19.31
CA GLU A 367 0.71 1.37 20.53
C GLU A 367 0.06 0.04 20.19
N LEU A 368 0.88 -0.94 19.82
CA LEU A 368 0.41 -2.29 19.50
C LEU A 368 -0.11 -2.99 20.76
N ASP A 369 -1.17 -3.79 20.61
CA ASP A 369 -1.81 -4.46 21.72
C ASP A 369 -0.87 -5.49 22.37
N LYS A 370 -0.42 -5.18 23.59
CA LYS A 370 0.57 -6.01 24.29
C LYS A 370 0.08 -7.43 24.53
N LYS A 371 -1.23 -7.66 24.72
CA LYS A 371 -1.78 -8.99 24.98
C LYS A 371 -1.79 -9.83 23.71
N GLU A 372 -2.18 -9.23 22.58
CA GLU A 372 -2.16 -9.91 21.29
C GLU A 372 -0.74 -10.24 20.82
N TYR A 373 0.24 -9.38 21.12
CA TYR A 373 1.64 -9.55 20.72
C TYR A 373 2.53 -10.25 21.78
N SER A 374 1.98 -10.68 22.92
CA SER A 374 2.74 -11.42 23.97
C SER A 374 2.43 -12.92 24.02
N THR A 375 1.43 -13.39 23.28
CA THR A 375 1.02 -14.79 23.30
C THR A 375 1.74 -15.61 22.23
N THR A 376 2.06 -16.87 22.54
CA THR A 376 2.66 -17.84 21.59
C THR A 376 1.79 -18.15 20.37
N HIS A 377 0.49 -17.81 20.43
CA HIS A 377 -0.48 -17.90 19.33
C HIS A 377 -1.04 -16.50 18.96
N GLY A 378 -0.26 -15.46 19.25
CA GLY A 378 -0.60 -14.07 19.03
C GLY A 378 -0.28 -13.56 17.63
N ALA A 379 -0.38 -12.25 17.45
CA ALA A 379 -0.10 -11.60 16.17
C ALA A 379 1.36 -11.81 15.72
N PRO A 380 1.61 -12.13 14.44
CA PRO A 380 2.95 -12.37 13.92
C PRO A 380 3.79 -11.09 13.83
N PHE A 381 5.09 -11.23 14.11
CA PHE A 381 6.12 -10.17 13.91
C PHE A 381 6.95 -10.37 12.64
N ALA A 382 7.08 -11.64 12.23
CA ALA A 382 7.84 -12.05 11.07
C ALA A 382 6.95 -12.87 10.14
N PHE A 383 7.10 -12.65 8.84
CA PHE A 383 6.19 -13.10 7.80
C PHE A 383 6.95 -13.90 6.76
N ASN A 384 6.32 -14.95 6.23
CA ASN A 384 6.88 -15.66 5.08
C ASN A 384 6.52 -14.96 3.76
N VAL A 385 5.40 -14.26 3.71
CA VAL A 385 5.02 -13.46 2.54
C VAL A 385 4.83 -12.02 2.96
N VAL A 386 5.51 -11.11 2.30
CA VAL A 386 5.20 -9.68 2.41
C VAL A 386 4.81 -9.12 1.05
N ASP A 387 3.62 -8.53 0.98
CA ASP A 387 3.09 -7.91 -0.22
C ASP A 387 2.97 -6.40 0.00
N SER A 388 3.70 -5.60 -0.77
CA SER A 388 3.71 -4.15 -0.59
C SER A 388 2.78 -3.40 -1.56
N SER A 389 1.91 -4.09 -2.29
CA SER A 389 1.08 -3.49 -3.33
C SER A 389 1.92 -2.58 -4.25
N ASN A 390 1.41 -1.39 -4.58
CA ASN A 390 2.11 -0.34 -5.32
C ASN A 390 2.77 0.74 -4.43
N LEU A 391 3.00 0.47 -3.13
CA LEU A 391 3.52 1.47 -2.19
C LEU A 391 4.88 2.04 -2.58
N ALA A 392 5.69 1.30 -3.34
CA ALA A 392 6.97 1.79 -3.87
C ALA A 392 6.82 3.12 -4.66
N ASP A 393 5.67 3.33 -5.31
CA ASP A 393 5.34 4.57 -6.02
C ASP A 393 4.96 5.74 -5.10
N HIS A 394 4.78 5.50 -3.81
CA HIS A 394 4.32 6.50 -2.85
C HIS A 394 5.38 6.81 -1.80
N VAL A 395 6.10 5.80 -1.32
CA VAL A 395 7.07 5.96 -0.22
C VAL A 395 8.52 5.76 -0.67
N GLY A 396 8.74 5.37 -1.93
CA GLY A 396 10.05 5.03 -2.48
C GLY A 396 10.51 3.62 -2.09
N SER A 397 11.09 2.90 -3.04
CA SER A 397 11.48 1.50 -2.84
C SER A 397 12.57 1.32 -1.79
N LEU A 398 13.53 2.24 -1.69
CA LEU A 398 14.60 2.10 -0.70
C LEU A 398 14.07 2.23 0.74
N ASN A 399 13.14 3.16 0.99
CA ASN A 399 12.49 3.29 2.30
C ASN A 399 11.69 2.02 2.63
N LEU A 400 10.87 1.58 1.67
CA LEU A 400 10.03 0.41 1.79
C LEU A 400 10.85 -0.85 2.09
N LEU A 401 11.85 -1.15 1.28
CA LEU A 401 12.67 -2.36 1.45
C LEU A 401 13.51 -2.29 2.73
N SER A 402 14.00 -1.11 3.12
CA SER A 402 14.76 -0.95 4.37
C SER A 402 13.91 -1.21 5.61
N ALA A 403 12.64 -0.77 5.59
CA ALA A 403 11.70 -0.95 6.70
C ALA A 403 11.14 -2.37 6.76
N VAL A 404 10.86 -2.98 5.60
CA VAL A 404 10.12 -4.24 5.50
C VAL A 404 11.01 -5.46 5.45
N SER A 405 12.24 -5.34 4.92
CA SER A 405 13.22 -6.44 4.90
C SER A 405 13.29 -7.18 6.24
N PRO A 406 13.48 -6.52 7.41
CA PRO A 406 13.62 -7.21 8.69
C PRO A 406 12.43 -8.10 9.08
N LEU A 407 11.22 -7.79 8.61
CA LEU A 407 10.00 -8.55 8.90
C LEU A 407 9.90 -9.84 8.10
N LEU A 408 10.72 -10.01 7.06
CA LEU A 408 10.73 -11.23 6.25
C LEU A 408 11.51 -12.34 6.96
N LYS A 409 10.84 -13.47 7.23
CA LYS A 409 11.45 -14.66 7.83
C LYS A 409 12.69 -15.12 7.04
N LYS A 410 13.62 -15.74 7.77
CA LYS A 410 14.86 -16.29 7.22
C LYS A 410 14.63 -17.70 6.68
N ASP A 411 13.75 -17.83 5.70
CA ASP A 411 13.47 -19.07 4.99
C ASP A 411 13.70 -18.89 3.48
N THR A 412 14.12 -19.95 2.81
CA THR A 412 14.16 -20.10 1.34
C THR A 412 12.81 -19.84 0.65
N SER A 413 11.70 -20.20 1.30
CA SER A 413 10.34 -19.98 0.77
C SER A 413 9.85 -18.55 1.00
N SER A 414 10.48 -17.81 1.91
CA SER A 414 10.04 -16.45 2.27
C SER A 414 10.26 -15.47 1.11
N THR A 415 9.22 -14.71 0.79
CA THR A 415 9.13 -13.89 -0.41
C THR A 415 8.53 -12.52 -0.11
N LEU A 416 9.16 -11.46 -0.65
CA LEU A 416 8.64 -10.10 -0.61
C LEU A 416 8.29 -9.65 -2.02
N TYR A 417 7.07 -9.14 -2.23
CA TYR A 417 6.59 -8.65 -3.52
C TYR A 417 6.50 -7.13 -3.52
N THR A 418 7.13 -6.50 -4.51
CA THR A 418 6.91 -5.08 -4.81
C THR A 418 6.33 -4.91 -6.19
N GLU A 419 5.41 -3.96 -6.34
CA GLU A 419 4.86 -3.54 -7.62
C GLU A 419 4.97 -2.02 -7.76
N SER A 420 5.13 -1.56 -9.00
CA SER A 420 5.07 -0.16 -9.39
C SER A 420 4.18 -0.08 -10.63
N LEU A 421 3.35 0.96 -10.71
CA LEU A 421 2.43 1.23 -11.81
C LEU A 421 2.72 2.58 -12.46
N VAL A 422 3.41 3.49 -11.78
CA VAL A 422 3.72 4.84 -12.26
C VAL A 422 4.98 4.82 -13.11
N ARG A 423 4.91 5.44 -14.29
CA ARG A 423 6.10 5.64 -15.11
C ARG A 423 6.99 6.72 -14.51
N ARG A 424 8.17 6.32 -14.03
CA ARG A 424 9.19 7.22 -13.48
C ARG A 424 10.42 7.35 -14.34
N GLU A 425 10.68 6.33 -15.15
CA GLU A 425 11.84 6.26 -16.03
C GLU A 425 11.42 5.96 -17.46
N LYS A 426 12.38 6.14 -18.37
CA LYS A 426 12.15 5.99 -19.80
C LYS A 426 11.79 4.55 -20.17
N ASP A 427 12.43 3.59 -19.54
CA ASP A 427 12.26 2.16 -19.76
C ASP A 427 12.50 1.35 -18.47
N HIS A 428 12.24 0.05 -18.55
CA HIS A 428 12.38 -0.89 -17.43
C HIS A 428 13.83 -1.00 -16.93
N ARG A 429 14.84 -0.83 -17.80
CA ARG A 429 16.24 -0.93 -17.41
C ARG A 429 16.65 0.29 -16.58
N ALA A 430 16.33 1.48 -17.06
CA ALA A 430 16.55 2.72 -16.32
C ALA A 430 15.81 2.74 -14.98
N TYR A 431 14.63 2.12 -14.91
CA TYR A 431 13.90 1.94 -13.65
C TYR A 431 14.66 1.06 -12.65
N VAL A 432 15.13 -0.12 -13.08
CA VAL A 432 15.93 -1.00 -12.22
C VAL A 432 17.21 -0.31 -11.76
N ASP A 433 17.87 0.44 -12.64
CA ASP A 433 19.10 1.16 -12.32
C ASP A 433 18.88 2.31 -11.29
N SER A 434 17.66 2.83 -11.15
CA SER A 434 17.35 3.96 -10.25
C SER A 434 16.57 3.59 -8.98
N ILE A 435 15.89 2.44 -8.96
CA ILE A 435 14.91 2.06 -7.92
C ILE A 435 15.51 2.02 -6.50
N LEU A 436 16.78 1.63 -6.35
CA LEU A 436 17.49 1.53 -5.07
C LEU A 436 18.39 2.74 -4.78
N CYS A 437 18.33 3.79 -5.60
CA CYS A 437 19.17 4.98 -5.50
C CYS A 437 20.69 4.69 -5.59
N GLY A 438 21.13 3.52 -6.01
CA GLY A 438 22.53 3.17 -6.16
C GLY A 438 22.69 2.00 -7.11
N ASP A 439 23.91 1.50 -7.25
CA ASP A 439 24.15 0.29 -8.04
C ASP A 439 23.27 -0.86 -7.54
N PHE A 440 22.43 -1.38 -8.44
CA PHE A 440 21.35 -2.29 -8.08
C PHE A 440 21.86 -3.57 -7.40
N VAL A 441 22.94 -4.15 -7.92
CA VAL A 441 23.55 -5.37 -7.38
C VAL A 441 24.12 -5.12 -5.98
N THR A 442 24.87 -4.04 -5.81
CA THR A 442 25.45 -3.65 -4.52
C THR A 442 24.38 -3.39 -3.47
N MET A 443 23.32 -2.67 -3.85
CA MET A 443 22.21 -2.37 -2.94
C MET A 443 21.40 -3.61 -2.57
N SER A 444 21.17 -4.54 -3.51
CA SER A 444 20.58 -5.85 -3.23
C SER A 444 21.39 -6.65 -2.21
N LEU A 445 22.71 -6.66 -2.32
CA LEU A 445 23.61 -7.31 -1.36
C LEU A 445 23.51 -6.66 0.04
N LEU A 446 23.55 -5.33 0.10
CA LEU A 446 23.46 -4.56 1.35
C LEU A 446 22.12 -4.77 2.07
N LEU A 447 21.01 -4.82 1.32
CA LEU A 447 19.65 -5.05 1.83
C LEU A 447 19.33 -6.52 2.13
N ASP A 448 20.17 -7.46 1.64
CA ASP A 448 19.94 -8.91 1.68
C ASP A 448 18.69 -9.36 0.91
N LEU A 449 18.39 -8.68 -0.19
CA LEU A 449 17.19 -8.90 -0.97
C LEU A 449 17.56 -9.01 -2.46
N PHE A 450 17.33 -10.19 -3.01
CA PHE A 450 17.70 -10.55 -4.36
C PHE A 450 16.42 -10.71 -5.21
N PRO A 451 16.20 -9.84 -6.20
CA PRO A 451 15.03 -9.90 -7.06
C PRO A 451 15.18 -11.02 -8.09
N VAL A 452 14.29 -12.01 -8.03
CA VAL A 452 14.36 -13.23 -8.85
C VAL A 452 14.36 -12.90 -10.34
N GLU A 453 13.51 -11.97 -10.78
CA GLU A 453 13.36 -11.61 -12.19
C GLU A 453 14.65 -11.02 -12.77
N TYR A 454 15.40 -10.25 -11.98
CA TYR A 454 16.66 -9.65 -12.41
C TYR A 454 17.76 -10.71 -12.59
N TRP A 455 17.89 -11.62 -11.63
CA TRP A 455 18.99 -12.61 -11.62
C TRP A 455 18.74 -13.82 -12.54
N THR A 456 17.48 -14.19 -12.75
CA THR A 456 17.12 -15.37 -13.54
C THR A 456 16.65 -15.02 -14.96
N ASN A 457 16.35 -13.75 -15.23
CA ASN A 457 15.68 -13.31 -16.45
C ASN A 457 14.36 -14.07 -16.73
N ALA A 458 13.70 -14.56 -15.67
CA ALA A 458 12.46 -15.30 -15.72
C ALA A 458 11.45 -14.70 -14.73
N SER A 459 10.16 -14.73 -15.10
CA SER A 459 9.07 -14.29 -14.22
C SER A 459 7.93 -15.31 -14.25
N SER A 460 7.25 -15.47 -13.12
CA SER A 460 6.03 -16.26 -13.01
C SER A 460 4.79 -15.54 -13.54
N SER A 461 4.92 -14.28 -13.96
CA SER A 461 3.82 -13.49 -14.53
C SER A 461 4.15 -12.95 -15.92
N SER A 462 3.18 -12.98 -16.83
CA SER A 462 3.32 -12.40 -18.16
C SER A 462 3.32 -10.87 -18.10
N THR A 463 4.23 -10.25 -18.84
CA THR A 463 4.28 -8.80 -19.11
C THR A 463 3.84 -8.48 -20.54
N ALA A 464 3.38 -9.47 -21.31
CA ALA A 464 3.05 -9.33 -22.73
C ALA A 464 2.07 -8.17 -22.98
N ASP A 465 1.03 -8.06 -22.16
CA ASP A 465 -0.02 -7.04 -22.34
C ASP A 465 0.52 -5.62 -22.13
N ASP A 466 1.41 -5.44 -21.14
CA ASP A 466 2.06 -4.15 -20.88
C ASP A 466 3.03 -3.79 -22.03
N VAL A 467 3.77 -4.77 -22.57
CA VAL A 467 4.67 -4.57 -23.72
C VAL A 467 3.89 -4.25 -24.99
N THR A 468 2.81 -4.98 -25.28
CA THR A 468 2.00 -4.73 -26.48
C THR A 468 1.27 -3.39 -26.38
N LEU A 469 0.73 -3.05 -25.20
CA LEU A 469 0.15 -1.73 -24.98
C LEU A 469 1.20 -0.62 -25.18
N GLU A 470 2.42 -0.83 -24.70
CA GLU A 470 3.52 0.10 -24.92
C GLU A 470 3.85 0.27 -26.42
N GLN A 471 3.87 -0.82 -27.19
CA GLN A 471 4.09 -0.78 -28.63
C GLN A 471 2.98 0.00 -29.37
N VAL A 472 1.72 -0.21 -29.00
CA VAL A 472 0.58 0.53 -29.57
C VAL A 472 0.71 2.03 -29.27
N PHE A 473 1.01 2.40 -28.02
CA PHE A 473 1.21 3.80 -27.65
C PHE A 473 2.48 4.44 -28.25
N ARG A 474 3.48 3.63 -28.62
CA ARG A 474 4.63 4.10 -29.40
C ARG A 474 4.24 4.42 -30.85
N ALA A 475 3.35 3.63 -31.44
CA ALA A 475 2.87 3.86 -32.80
C ALA A 475 1.96 5.09 -32.94
N THR A 476 1.22 5.46 -31.88
CA THR A 476 0.24 6.56 -31.92
C THR A 476 0.78 7.91 -31.44
N ASP A 477 2.09 8.03 -31.20
CA ASP A 477 2.77 9.24 -30.70
C ASP A 477 2.11 9.90 -29.47
N SER A 478 1.43 9.08 -28.64
CA SER A 478 0.78 9.54 -27.44
C SER A 478 1.84 9.82 -26.36
N SER A 479 2.24 11.08 -26.25
CA SER A 479 3.28 11.58 -25.32
C SER A 479 2.86 11.53 -23.84
N ASN A 480 1.57 11.39 -23.54
CA ASN A 480 1.02 11.36 -22.18
C ASN A 480 1.09 9.97 -21.52
N ARG A 481 2.27 9.34 -21.52
CA ARG A 481 2.49 8.02 -20.91
C ARG A 481 2.75 8.14 -19.41
N ARG A 482 1.72 7.86 -18.60
CA ARG A 482 1.80 7.95 -17.13
C ARG A 482 2.03 6.61 -16.40
N GLN A 483 1.87 5.47 -17.07
CA GLN A 483 1.98 4.16 -16.43
C GLN A 483 3.10 3.30 -17.02
N MET A 484 3.82 2.60 -16.15
CA MET A 484 4.79 1.55 -16.46
C MET A 484 4.74 0.56 -15.30
N ARG A 485 4.37 -0.69 -15.61
CA ARG A 485 4.18 -1.70 -14.57
C ARG A 485 5.45 -2.51 -14.38
N VAL A 486 6.00 -2.48 -13.17
CA VAL A 486 7.16 -3.30 -12.80
C VAL A 486 6.81 -4.14 -11.58
N LYS A 487 7.12 -5.43 -11.65
CA LYS A 487 6.97 -6.37 -10.53
C LYS A 487 8.30 -7.01 -10.22
N LEU A 488 8.63 -7.06 -8.93
CA LEU A 488 9.84 -7.71 -8.45
C LEU A 488 9.49 -8.63 -7.29
N THR A 489 10.04 -9.83 -7.35
CA THR A 489 9.94 -10.88 -6.35
C THR A 489 11.27 -10.97 -5.63
N TRP A 490 11.33 -10.47 -4.41
CA TRP A 490 12.56 -10.39 -3.61
C TRP A 490 12.66 -11.61 -2.70
N LYS A 491 13.80 -12.31 -2.76
CA LYS A 491 14.13 -13.42 -1.86
C LYS A 491 15.41 -13.13 -1.09
N ARG A 492 15.54 -13.79 0.07
CA ARG A 492 16.79 -13.80 0.83
C ARG A 492 17.71 -14.90 0.33
N LEU A 493 19.01 -14.66 0.44
CA LEU A 493 19.99 -15.73 0.35
C LEU A 493 20.07 -16.41 1.72
N THR A 494 19.27 -17.45 1.94
CA THR A 494 19.45 -18.31 3.10
C THR A 494 20.70 -19.14 2.87
N SER A 495 21.69 -19.03 3.79
CA SER A 495 22.74 -20.03 3.83
C SER A 495 22.07 -21.39 4.02
N LEU A 496 22.52 -22.41 3.29
CA LEU A 496 22.22 -23.81 3.62
C LEU A 496 22.25 -23.97 5.15
N PRO A 497 21.32 -24.72 5.75
CA PRO A 497 21.20 -24.78 7.21
C PRO A 497 22.57 -25.15 7.77
N ALA A 498 23.23 -24.18 8.40
CA ALA A 498 24.39 -24.41 9.24
C ALA A 498 23.87 -25.05 10.52
N ALA A 499 23.29 -26.24 10.36
CA ALA A 499 23.04 -27.15 11.45
C ALA A 499 24.41 -27.33 12.14
N ASN A 500 24.52 -26.79 13.36
CA ASN A 500 25.56 -27.07 14.36
C ASN A 500 26.72 -26.08 14.55
N LEU A 501 26.72 -24.90 13.94
CA LEU A 501 27.70 -23.87 14.30
C LEU A 501 26.95 -22.59 14.58
N GLY A 502 26.93 -22.14 15.83
CA GLY A 502 26.34 -20.88 16.31
C GLY A 502 27.03 -19.63 15.74
N MET A 503 27.23 -19.64 14.42
CA MET A 503 27.89 -18.61 13.64
C MET A 503 26.90 -17.48 13.42
N THR A 504 27.33 -16.31 13.86
CA THR A 504 26.76 -15.02 13.48
C THR A 504 26.57 -14.95 11.97
N GLU A 505 25.46 -14.35 11.53
CA GLU A 505 25.19 -14.15 10.10
C GLU A 505 26.40 -13.54 9.41
N PRO A 506 26.79 -14.05 8.22
CA PRO A 506 27.96 -13.55 7.52
C PRO A 506 27.76 -12.06 7.18
N ARG A 507 28.56 -11.20 7.81
CA ARG A 507 28.59 -9.77 7.51
C ARG A 507 29.44 -9.49 6.27
N LEU A 508 28.98 -8.57 5.44
CA LEU A 508 29.72 -8.14 4.25
C LEU A 508 30.95 -7.32 4.66
N ARG A 509 32.13 -7.70 4.17
CA ARG A 509 33.35 -6.94 4.38
C ARG A 509 33.53 -5.93 3.25
N PHE A 510 33.81 -4.69 3.61
CA PHE A 510 34.09 -3.61 2.66
C PHE A 510 35.31 -2.83 3.13
N ASN A 511 35.98 -2.16 2.19
CA ASN A 511 36.86 -1.05 2.53
C ASN A 511 35.99 0.17 2.94
N GLU A 512 36.36 0.85 4.03
CA GLU A 512 35.61 1.98 4.56
C GLU A 512 35.48 3.15 3.56
N ALA A 513 36.51 3.41 2.75
CA ALA A 513 36.49 4.49 1.77
C ALA A 513 35.57 4.15 0.59
N ASP A 514 35.64 2.93 0.07
CA ASP A 514 34.80 2.47 -1.04
C ASP A 514 33.32 2.49 -0.63
N LEU A 515 33.01 1.95 0.56
CA LEU A 515 31.63 1.97 1.08
C LEU A 515 31.14 3.40 1.34
N ALA A 516 31.99 4.30 1.82
CA ALA A 516 31.63 5.71 2.00
C ALA A 516 31.25 6.36 0.65
N HIS A 517 32.00 6.10 -0.42
CA HIS A 517 31.69 6.59 -1.76
C HIS A 517 30.39 6.01 -2.32
N ILE A 518 30.15 4.71 -2.12
CA ILE A 518 28.90 4.04 -2.53
C ILE A 518 27.70 4.69 -1.82
N LEU A 519 27.79 4.84 -0.49
CA LEU A 519 26.70 5.41 0.32
C LEU A 519 26.49 6.91 0.04
N HIS A 520 27.55 7.64 -0.30
CA HIS A 520 27.45 9.02 -0.75
C HIS A 520 26.72 9.12 -2.10
N ASN A 521 27.00 8.24 -3.06
CA ASN A 521 26.24 8.18 -4.32
C ASN A 521 24.76 7.86 -4.06
N VAL A 522 24.48 6.95 -3.11
CA VAL A 522 23.09 6.68 -2.68
C VAL A 522 22.41 7.93 -2.14
N TYR A 523 23.09 8.67 -1.26
CA TYR A 523 22.62 9.95 -0.74
C TYR A 523 22.33 10.95 -1.87
N GLN A 524 23.24 11.10 -2.83
CA GLN A 524 23.06 11.98 -4.00
C GLN A 524 21.82 11.64 -4.82
N ASN A 525 21.58 10.36 -5.07
CA ASN A 525 20.42 9.91 -5.85
C ASN A 525 19.09 10.01 -5.08
N MET A 526 19.10 9.81 -3.76
CA MET A 526 17.92 10.04 -2.91
C MET A 526 17.46 11.51 -2.98
N PHE A 527 18.41 12.45 -3.04
CA PHE A 527 18.16 13.89 -3.00
C PHE A 527 18.40 14.60 -4.34
N GLN A 528 18.40 13.86 -5.45
CA GLN A 528 18.64 14.39 -6.80
C GLN A 528 17.69 15.54 -7.19
N HIS A 529 16.49 15.58 -6.61
CA HIS A 529 15.47 16.60 -6.85
C HIS A 529 15.87 17.99 -6.29
N GLU A 530 16.80 18.04 -5.33
CA GLU A 530 17.36 19.28 -4.77
C GLU A 530 18.49 19.87 -5.62
N ASN A 531 18.90 19.19 -6.70
CA ASN A 531 19.86 19.71 -7.67
C ASN A 531 19.15 20.60 -8.70
N ALA A 532 19.02 21.89 -8.37
CA ALA A 532 18.32 22.86 -9.21
C ALA A 532 18.95 22.97 -10.62
N LEU A 533 20.29 22.93 -10.71
CA LEU A 533 21.00 23.04 -11.99
C LEU A 533 20.66 21.88 -12.94
N SER A 534 20.60 20.65 -12.42
CA SER A 534 20.20 19.47 -13.20
C SER A 534 18.74 19.54 -13.64
N LEU A 535 17.85 20.06 -12.80
CA LEU A 535 16.43 20.20 -13.11
C LEU A 535 16.18 21.18 -14.28
N PHE A 536 16.89 22.31 -14.30
CA PHE A 536 16.71 23.35 -15.32
C PHE A 536 17.49 23.12 -16.62
N LYS A 537 18.54 22.29 -16.60
CA LYS A 537 19.39 22.04 -17.77
C LYS A 537 18.66 21.26 -18.88
N ASP A 538 17.80 20.31 -18.49
CA ASP A 538 17.09 19.41 -19.40
C ASP A 538 15.62 19.28 -18.95
N LEU A 539 14.82 20.32 -19.18
CA LEU A 539 13.41 20.34 -18.83
C LEU A 539 12.64 19.24 -19.58
N ASP A 540 12.29 18.20 -18.85
CA ASP A 540 11.48 17.06 -19.30
C ASP A 540 10.30 16.90 -18.34
N MET A 541 9.10 16.70 -18.87
CA MET A 541 7.89 16.55 -18.07
C MET A 541 8.01 15.40 -17.07
N LEU A 542 8.65 14.29 -17.48
CA LEU A 542 8.91 13.15 -16.59
C LEU A 542 9.83 13.54 -15.41
N LYS A 543 10.86 14.36 -15.67
CA LYS A 543 11.74 14.85 -14.61
C LYS A 543 11.01 15.79 -13.65
N ILE A 544 10.11 16.64 -14.15
CA ILE A 544 9.30 17.54 -13.31
C ILE A 544 8.34 16.72 -12.44
N GLU A 545 7.65 15.72 -13.01
CA GLU A 545 6.75 14.83 -12.28
C GLU A 545 7.51 14.05 -11.18
N ARG A 546 8.69 13.52 -11.51
CA ARG A 546 9.57 12.81 -10.56
C ARG A 546 10.03 13.72 -9.43
N SER A 547 10.44 14.96 -9.73
CA SER A 547 10.87 15.94 -8.72
C SER A 547 9.72 16.48 -7.87
N SER A 548 8.47 16.36 -8.34
CA SER A 548 7.28 16.77 -7.59
C SER A 548 6.84 15.74 -6.53
N THR A 549 7.37 14.52 -6.60
CA THR A 549 7.04 13.43 -5.67
C THR A 549 8.26 13.11 -4.81
N LEU A 550 8.24 13.60 -3.57
CA LEU A 550 9.35 13.47 -2.64
C LEU A 550 9.20 12.19 -1.82
N HIS A 551 10.03 11.18 -2.08
CA HIS A 551 10.03 9.93 -1.30
C HIS A 551 10.95 10.00 -0.08
N TYR A 552 12.03 10.76 -0.20
CA TYR A 552 13.16 10.68 0.71
C TYR A 552 13.34 11.98 1.46
N HIS A 553 13.59 11.86 2.76
CA HIS A 553 14.04 12.94 3.64
C HIS A 553 15.33 12.49 4.34
N ARG A 554 16.02 13.39 5.06
CA ARG A 554 17.31 13.04 5.70
C ARG A 554 17.21 11.87 6.70
N GLY A 555 16.08 11.76 7.38
CA GLY A 555 15.75 10.61 8.23
C GLY A 555 15.67 9.28 7.48
N SER A 556 15.19 9.27 6.23
CA SER A 556 15.19 8.08 5.36
C SER A 556 16.60 7.49 5.19
N PHE A 557 17.59 8.35 4.92
CA PHE A 557 18.97 7.93 4.76
C PHE A 557 19.56 7.40 6.08
N ALA A 558 19.26 8.09 7.20
CA ALA A 558 19.67 7.63 8.52
C ALA A 558 19.07 6.26 8.89
N MET A 559 17.79 6.01 8.58
CA MET A 559 17.15 4.71 8.79
C MET A 559 17.78 3.61 7.94
N PHE A 560 18.10 3.90 6.69
CA PHE A 560 18.84 2.98 5.82
C PHE A 560 20.22 2.63 6.41
N LEU A 561 20.99 3.64 6.85
CA LEU A 561 22.29 3.41 7.50
C LEU A 561 22.18 2.62 8.81
N HIS A 562 21.16 2.90 9.63
CA HIS A 562 20.86 2.13 10.84
C HIS A 562 20.73 0.64 10.52
N ARG A 563 20.03 0.31 9.42
CA ARG A 563 19.88 -1.08 8.96
C ARG A 563 21.21 -1.68 8.50
N LEU A 564 22.03 -0.92 7.77
CA LEU A 564 23.32 -1.40 7.26
C LEU A 564 24.31 -1.74 8.37
N ARG A 565 24.27 -1.04 9.50
CA ARG A 565 25.22 -1.21 10.63
C ARG A 565 25.38 -2.68 11.05
N ASN A 566 24.31 -3.45 11.03
CA ASN A 566 24.33 -4.87 11.42
C ASN A 566 24.71 -5.83 10.29
N ARG A 567 24.75 -5.34 9.05
CA ARG A 567 25.02 -6.12 7.82
C ARG A 567 26.46 -6.04 7.34
N VAL A 568 27.17 -4.96 7.64
CA VAL A 568 28.55 -4.75 7.21
C VAL A 568 29.55 -4.94 8.36
N ALA A 569 30.74 -5.42 8.04
CA ALA A 569 31.88 -5.53 8.94
C ALA A 569 32.95 -4.51 8.52
N VAL A 570 32.88 -3.33 9.12
CA VAL A 570 33.74 -2.17 8.87
C VAL A 570 33.94 -1.39 10.18
N ASN A 571 34.97 -0.53 10.26
CA ASN A 571 35.02 0.47 11.32
C ASN A 571 33.90 1.51 11.10
N TRP A 572 32.80 1.36 11.83
CA TRP A 572 31.61 2.21 11.68
C TRP A 572 31.90 3.69 11.94
N HIS A 573 32.76 4.00 12.91
CA HIS A 573 33.11 5.39 13.23
C HIS A 573 33.86 6.05 12.07
N ASP A 574 34.87 5.35 11.52
CA ASP A 574 35.65 5.84 10.38
C ASP A 574 34.80 5.99 9.12
N LEU A 575 33.90 5.02 8.86
CA LEU A 575 32.94 5.09 7.76
C LEU A 575 32.05 6.35 7.88
N MET A 576 31.44 6.57 9.05
CA MET A 576 30.55 7.71 9.26
C MET A 576 31.26 9.06 9.12
N ASN A 577 32.49 9.18 9.65
CA ASN A 577 33.30 10.39 9.45
C ASN A 577 33.58 10.67 7.97
N ARG A 578 33.88 9.63 7.19
CA ARG A 578 34.10 9.76 5.74
C ARG A 578 32.83 10.17 5.00
N ILE A 579 31.69 9.53 5.30
CA ILE A 579 30.39 9.86 4.68
C ILE A 579 30.00 11.31 4.99
N ILE A 580 30.08 11.72 6.26
CA ILE A 580 29.77 13.09 6.68
C ILE A 580 30.69 14.08 5.95
N GLY A 581 31.99 13.80 5.92
CA GLY A 581 32.95 14.64 5.18
C GLY A 581 32.65 14.74 3.68
N LEU A 582 32.17 13.66 3.05
CA LEU A 582 31.73 13.71 1.65
C LEU A 582 30.47 14.58 1.49
N ILE A 583 29.47 14.42 2.37
CA ILE A 583 28.21 15.17 2.33
C ILE A 583 28.43 16.68 2.58
N GLU A 584 29.26 17.05 3.56
CA GLU A 584 29.54 18.46 3.88
C GLU A 584 30.25 19.19 2.72
N ASN A 585 31.10 18.46 2.01
CA ASN A 585 31.87 18.95 0.87
C ASN A 585 31.11 18.82 -0.47
N ASP A 586 29.93 18.19 -0.49
CA ASP A 586 29.13 18.06 -1.70
C ASP A 586 28.53 19.41 -2.11
N SER A 587 28.83 19.84 -3.34
CA SER A 587 28.28 21.05 -3.95
C SER A 587 27.17 20.77 -4.98
N THR A 588 26.87 19.51 -5.26
CA THR A 588 25.89 19.09 -6.29
C THR A 588 24.44 19.26 -5.81
N ILE A 589 24.17 18.95 -4.54
CA ILE A 589 22.86 19.15 -3.90
C ILE A 589 22.81 20.60 -3.38
N THR A 590 22.19 21.49 -4.15
CA THR A 590 22.19 22.93 -3.86
C THR A 590 21.60 23.27 -2.49
N MET A 591 20.60 22.51 -2.04
CA MET A 591 19.96 22.69 -0.73
C MET A 591 20.55 21.81 0.38
N GLY A 592 21.57 21.00 0.08
CA GLY A 592 22.07 19.96 0.98
C GLY A 592 22.54 20.48 2.33
N ARG A 593 23.24 21.61 2.33
CA ARG A 593 23.77 22.27 3.54
C ARG A 593 22.68 22.82 4.45
N ASN A 594 21.51 23.19 3.92
CA ASN A 594 20.42 23.72 4.73
C ASN A 594 19.81 22.64 5.64
N TYR A 595 19.92 21.37 5.24
CA TYR A 595 19.36 20.22 5.96
C TYR A 595 20.41 19.40 6.72
N ILE A 596 21.65 19.89 6.85
CA ILE A 596 22.73 19.12 7.50
C ILE A 596 22.47 18.91 9.00
N GLN A 597 21.91 19.91 9.69
CA GLN A 597 21.58 19.82 11.11
C GLN A 597 20.46 18.81 11.35
N GLU A 598 19.48 18.76 10.45
CA GLU A 598 18.42 17.74 10.47
C GLU A 598 19.02 16.33 10.29
N LEU A 599 19.97 16.15 9.37
CA LEU A 599 20.66 14.88 9.19
C LEU A 599 21.41 14.45 10.45
N TYR A 600 22.14 15.36 11.10
CA TYR A 600 22.84 15.06 12.36
C TYR A 600 21.89 14.71 13.50
N LEU A 601 20.74 15.40 13.58
CA LEU A 601 19.71 15.07 14.54
C LEU A 601 19.21 13.64 14.33
N TYR A 602 18.87 13.24 13.10
CA TYR A 602 18.43 11.87 12.83
C TYR A 602 19.51 10.82 13.09
N PHE A 603 20.78 11.11 12.78
CA PHE A 603 21.88 10.20 13.12
C PHE A 603 21.98 9.96 14.62
N HIS A 604 21.80 11.02 15.41
CA HIS A 604 21.84 10.95 16.87
C HIS A 604 20.62 10.18 17.42
N THR A 605 19.40 10.57 17.04
CA THR A 605 18.17 9.97 17.58
C THR A 605 18.00 8.51 17.21
N LEU A 606 18.50 8.10 16.04
CA LEU A 606 18.48 6.70 15.58
C LEU A 606 19.71 5.90 16.01
N ASN A 607 20.57 6.50 16.85
CA ASN A 607 21.81 5.89 17.34
C ASN A 607 22.69 5.32 16.20
N VAL A 608 22.73 6.04 15.07
CA VAL A 608 23.56 5.73 13.91
C VAL A 608 24.94 6.32 14.15
N TYR A 609 25.00 7.61 14.54
CA TYR A 609 26.23 8.34 14.82
C TYR A 609 25.90 9.63 15.59
N SER A 610 26.73 10.00 16.57
CA SER A 610 26.60 11.29 17.26
C SER A 610 27.75 12.19 16.83
N ALA A 611 27.42 13.28 16.14
CA ALA A 611 28.38 14.33 15.85
C ALA A 611 28.79 15.05 17.14
N GLN A 612 29.98 15.68 17.14
CA GLN A 612 30.54 16.38 18.31
C GLN A 612 29.62 17.46 18.89
N ILE A 613 28.66 17.98 18.12
CA ILE A 613 27.70 18.99 18.58
C ILE A 613 26.63 18.42 19.55
N PHE A 614 26.49 17.10 19.61
CA PHE A 614 25.53 16.37 20.46
C PHE A 614 26.20 15.55 21.58
N THR A 615 27.54 15.58 21.67
CA THR A 615 28.35 14.93 22.72
C THR A 615 28.96 15.99 23.62
#